data_AF-A0A5B2VSU5-F1
#
_entry.id   AF-A0A5B2VSU5-F1
#
_cell.length_a   1.000
_cell.length_b   1.000
_cell.length_c   1.000
_cell.angle_alpha   90.00
_cell.angle_beta   90.00
_cell.angle_gamma   90.00
#
_symmetry.space_group_name_H-M   'P 1'
#
loop_
_entity.id
_entity.type
_entity.pdbx_description
1 polymer ?
#
loop_
_entity_poly.entity_id
_entity_poly.type
_entity_poly.pdbx_seq_one_letter_code
_entity_poly.pdbx_strand_id
1 'polypeptide(L)'
;MPLAAADILTLTPQGLYCPLGDFHVDPMRPVPRALVTHGHSDHARAGHGSVLATDQTLAIMAVRYGEDFCRTRQVAPLHEPIRVGDVTVRFVPAGHVLGSAQIAIEAGGTRIVVSGDYKRQADPTCLPFEPVPCDVFITEATFGLPVFRHPDARGEVRKLLDSVRLFPERAHLVGAYSLGKAQRVMALLREEGFDAPIHLHGAMERLTAFYKEQGIPLGDTPRVVAAERGKMAGAVVLCPPSAMQDLWARKFPEPVACFASGWMRVRGRARQKGVELPLIVSDHSDWDDLQASILETGAGEVWVTHGQEDALVHWCGTVGIRAKPLHMLGYGDEGEAEASPEEAAAS
;
A
#
# COMPACT_ATOMS: atom_id res chain seq x y z
N MET A 1 -36.21 7.12 -6.88
CA MET A 1 -35.72 7.07 -5.49
C MET A 1 -34.25 6.70 -5.55
N PRO A 2 -33.40 7.24 -4.66
CA PRO A 2 -32.01 6.80 -4.58
C PRO A 2 -31.96 5.31 -4.26
N LEU A 3 -31.03 4.59 -4.91
CA LEU A 3 -30.76 3.19 -4.58
C LEU A 3 -30.13 3.11 -3.19
N ALA A 4 -30.45 2.05 -2.44
CA ALA A 4 -29.75 1.80 -1.19
C ALA A 4 -28.30 1.37 -1.50
N ALA A 5 -27.37 1.65 -0.57
CA ALA A 5 -25.97 1.29 -0.76
C ALA A 5 -25.76 -0.21 -1.02
N ALA A 6 -26.55 -1.06 -0.36
CA ALA A 6 -26.52 -2.51 -0.53
C ALA A 6 -26.99 -3.00 -1.91
N ASP A 7 -27.77 -2.18 -2.64
CA ASP A 7 -28.20 -2.49 -4.02
C ASP A 7 -27.05 -2.24 -5.02
N ILE A 8 -26.09 -1.39 -4.64
CA ILE A 8 -24.94 -1.01 -5.49
C ILE A 8 -23.71 -1.86 -5.14
N LEU A 9 -23.45 -2.07 -3.85
CA LEU A 9 -22.29 -2.82 -3.40
C LEU A 9 -22.64 -3.68 -2.18
N THR A 10 -22.40 -4.98 -2.32
CA THR A 10 -22.65 -5.99 -1.28
C THR A 10 -21.42 -6.86 -1.08
N LEU A 11 -21.37 -7.63 0.00
CA LEU A 11 -20.26 -8.54 0.27
C LEU A 11 -20.59 -9.96 -0.20
N THR A 12 -19.67 -10.58 -0.94
CA THR A 12 -19.70 -12.01 -1.26
C THR A 12 -18.44 -12.69 -0.72
N PRO A 13 -18.33 -14.04 -0.74
CA PRO A 13 -17.11 -14.72 -0.30
C PRO A 13 -15.84 -14.35 -1.08
N GLN A 14 -15.97 -13.73 -2.26
CA GLN A 14 -14.86 -13.25 -3.08
C GLN A 14 -14.44 -11.82 -2.73
N GLY A 15 -15.28 -11.03 -2.07
CA GLY A 15 -15.02 -9.62 -1.76
C GLY A 15 -16.23 -8.73 -2.01
N LEU A 16 -15.99 -7.43 -2.19
CA LEU A 16 -17.01 -6.44 -2.52
C LEU A 16 -17.54 -6.67 -3.95
N TYR A 17 -18.84 -6.89 -4.10
CA TYR A 17 -19.51 -7.20 -5.37
C TYR A 17 -20.54 -6.14 -5.73
N CYS A 18 -20.48 -5.67 -6.97
CA CYS A 18 -21.47 -4.79 -7.56
C CYS A 18 -22.41 -5.59 -8.47
N PRO A 19 -23.64 -5.91 -8.03
CA PRO A 19 -24.58 -6.71 -8.85
C PRO A 19 -25.03 -5.97 -10.12
N LEU A 20 -25.11 -4.64 -10.08
CA LEU A 20 -25.49 -3.81 -11.22
C LEU A 20 -24.41 -3.78 -12.32
N GLY A 21 -23.14 -3.85 -11.94
CA GLY A 21 -22.01 -3.86 -12.88
C GLY A 21 -21.45 -5.25 -13.19
N ASP A 22 -21.90 -6.26 -12.46
CA ASP A 22 -21.38 -7.63 -12.42
C ASP A 22 -19.84 -7.66 -12.32
N PHE A 23 -19.31 -7.07 -11.26
CA PHE A 23 -17.88 -7.06 -10.96
C PHE A 23 -17.59 -7.10 -9.46
N HIS A 24 -16.37 -7.51 -9.12
CA HIS A 24 -15.83 -7.39 -7.77
C HIS A 24 -14.78 -6.29 -7.69
N VAL A 25 -14.70 -5.61 -6.54
CA VAL A 25 -13.59 -4.71 -6.19
C VAL A 25 -12.62 -5.46 -5.28
N ASP A 26 -11.33 -5.42 -5.62
CA ASP A 26 -10.22 -6.08 -4.91
C ASP A 26 -10.55 -7.52 -4.45
N PRO A 27 -10.98 -8.40 -5.37
CA PRO A 27 -11.41 -9.75 -5.02
C PRO A 27 -10.27 -10.62 -4.49
N MET A 28 -10.54 -11.33 -3.40
CA MET A 28 -9.61 -12.26 -2.74
C MET A 28 -9.44 -13.60 -3.49
N ARG A 29 -10.21 -13.82 -4.55
CA ARG A 29 -10.18 -15.03 -5.38
C ARG A 29 -10.42 -14.68 -6.85
N PRO A 30 -10.01 -15.54 -7.80
CA PRO A 30 -10.35 -15.37 -9.21
C PRO A 30 -11.87 -15.16 -9.43
N VAL A 31 -12.20 -14.20 -10.28
CA VAL A 31 -13.59 -13.79 -10.62
C VAL A 31 -13.68 -13.43 -12.11
N PRO A 32 -14.88 -13.42 -12.71
CA PRO A 32 -15.06 -13.04 -14.11
C PRO A 32 -14.62 -11.59 -14.44
N ARG A 33 -14.87 -10.63 -13.54
CA ARG A 33 -14.50 -9.22 -13.71
C ARG A 33 -14.05 -8.63 -12.38
N ALA A 34 -12.81 -8.17 -12.33
CA ALA A 34 -12.21 -7.53 -11.18
C ALA A 34 -11.91 -6.05 -11.49
N LEU A 35 -12.25 -5.17 -10.55
CA LEU A 35 -11.76 -3.81 -10.48
C LEU A 35 -10.72 -3.76 -9.37
N VAL A 36 -9.52 -3.27 -9.67
CA VAL A 36 -8.38 -3.34 -8.74
C VAL A 36 -7.92 -1.94 -8.37
N THR A 37 -7.90 -1.63 -7.08
CA THR A 37 -7.48 -0.33 -6.55
C THR A 37 -5.98 -0.11 -6.73
N HIS A 38 -5.17 -1.13 -6.44
CA HIS A 38 -3.71 -1.06 -6.54
C HIS A 38 -3.05 -2.46 -6.56
N GLY A 39 -1.75 -2.50 -6.85
CA GLY A 39 -1.01 -3.74 -7.14
C GLY A 39 -0.43 -4.52 -5.95
N HIS A 40 -0.83 -4.27 -4.70
CA HIS A 40 -0.44 -5.14 -3.59
C HIS A 40 -1.18 -6.48 -3.65
N SER A 41 -0.56 -7.55 -3.14
CA SER A 41 -1.04 -8.93 -3.31
C SER A 41 -2.31 -9.28 -2.53
N ASP A 42 -2.63 -8.50 -1.52
CA ASP A 42 -3.87 -8.58 -0.77
C ASP A 42 -5.04 -7.94 -1.54
N HIS A 43 -4.79 -7.00 -2.45
CA HIS A 43 -5.82 -6.37 -3.30
C HIS A 43 -5.88 -6.91 -4.74
N ALA A 44 -4.73 -7.29 -5.28
CA ALA A 44 -4.56 -7.72 -6.67
C ALA A 44 -4.16 -9.19 -6.75
N ARG A 45 -4.90 -9.97 -7.54
CA ARG A 45 -4.63 -11.39 -7.78
C ARG A 45 -4.63 -11.72 -9.26
N ALA A 46 -4.01 -12.85 -9.61
CA ALA A 46 -4.06 -13.39 -10.96
C ALA A 46 -5.27 -14.33 -11.14
N GLY A 47 -5.56 -14.70 -12.38
CA GLY A 47 -6.58 -15.68 -12.75
C GLY A 47 -7.97 -15.09 -13.03
N HIS A 48 -8.12 -13.76 -12.98
CA HIS A 48 -9.39 -13.11 -13.32
C HIS A 48 -9.71 -13.23 -14.81
N GLY A 49 -11.01 -13.22 -15.13
CA GLY A 49 -11.47 -13.14 -16.52
C GLY A 49 -11.06 -11.81 -17.15
N SER A 50 -11.52 -10.71 -16.58
CA SER A 50 -11.17 -9.35 -16.98
C SER A 50 -10.73 -8.51 -15.78
N VAL A 51 -9.75 -7.62 -15.98
CA VAL A 51 -9.28 -6.67 -14.96
C VAL A 51 -9.38 -5.23 -15.47
N LEU A 52 -10.01 -4.36 -14.69
CA LEU A 52 -10.07 -2.92 -14.91
C LEU A 52 -9.30 -2.21 -13.78
N ALA A 53 -8.24 -1.49 -14.13
CA ALA A 53 -7.42 -0.74 -13.17
C ALA A 53 -6.66 0.38 -13.89
N THR A 54 -5.96 1.23 -13.12
CA THR A 54 -5.02 2.20 -13.70
C THR A 54 -3.91 1.50 -14.47
N ASP A 55 -3.31 2.19 -15.44
CA ASP A 55 -2.25 1.63 -16.29
C ASP A 55 -1.08 1.08 -15.47
N GLN A 56 -0.59 1.87 -14.49
CA GLN A 56 0.50 1.43 -13.62
C GLN A 56 0.10 0.26 -12.74
N THR A 57 -1.15 0.17 -12.26
CA THR A 57 -1.60 -1.00 -11.49
C THR A 57 -1.59 -2.26 -12.35
N LEU A 58 -2.08 -2.19 -13.60
CA LEU A 58 -2.04 -3.32 -14.54
C LEU A 58 -0.60 -3.76 -14.85
N ALA A 59 0.31 -2.80 -15.03
CA ALA A 59 1.73 -3.09 -15.25
C ALA A 59 2.40 -3.71 -14.02
N ILE A 60 2.10 -3.24 -12.81
CA ILE A 60 2.59 -3.85 -11.56
C ILE A 60 2.08 -5.29 -11.43
N MET A 61 0.80 -5.54 -11.74
CA MET A 61 0.24 -6.89 -11.77
C MET A 61 1.00 -7.78 -12.77
N ALA A 62 1.32 -7.29 -13.96
CA ALA A 62 2.13 -8.02 -14.94
C ALA A 62 3.56 -8.31 -14.45
N VAL A 63 4.20 -7.36 -13.76
CA VAL A 63 5.53 -7.58 -13.15
C VAL A 63 5.45 -8.69 -12.09
N ARG A 64 4.40 -8.71 -11.25
CA ARG A 64 4.25 -9.70 -10.17
C ARG A 64 3.85 -11.08 -10.68
N TYR A 65 2.87 -11.15 -11.57
CA TYR A 65 2.15 -12.38 -11.92
C TYR A 65 2.38 -12.85 -13.36
N GLY A 66 3.14 -12.10 -14.16
CA GLY A 66 3.33 -12.34 -15.60
C GLY A 66 2.27 -11.65 -16.45
N GLU A 67 2.51 -11.49 -17.76
CA GLU A 67 1.58 -10.81 -18.68
C GLU A 67 0.21 -11.49 -18.76
N ASP A 68 0.15 -12.80 -18.54
CA ASP A 68 -1.08 -13.61 -18.60
C ASP A 68 -1.85 -13.64 -17.26
N PHE A 69 -1.66 -12.65 -16.39
CA PHE A 69 -2.33 -12.61 -15.07
C PHE A 69 -3.87 -12.56 -15.15
N CYS A 70 -4.43 -12.18 -16.30
CA CYS A 70 -5.87 -12.20 -16.58
C CYS A 70 -6.11 -12.48 -18.07
N ARG A 71 -7.36 -12.80 -18.46
CA ARG A 71 -7.67 -13.04 -19.89
C ARG A 71 -7.73 -11.75 -20.70
N THR A 72 -8.28 -10.68 -20.12
CA THR A 72 -8.30 -9.35 -20.72
C THR A 72 -8.07 -8.27 -19.67
N ARG A 73 -7.38 -7.19 -20.06
CA ARG A 73 -7.17 -6.00 -19.22
C ARG A 73 -7.71 -4.76 -19.91
N GLN A 74 -8.28 -3.85 -19.13
CA GLN A 74 -8.73 -2.53 -19.58
C GLN A 74 -8.10 -1.47 -18.68
N VAL A 75 -7.44 -0.47 -19.28
CA VAL A 75 -6.95 0.70 -18.55
C VAL A 75 -8.14 1.57 -18.16
N ALA A 76 -8.16 1.99 -16.90
CA ALA A 76 -9.03 3.05 -16.39
C ALA A 76 -8.24 4.36 -16.31
N PRO A 77 -8.46 5.31 -17.24
CA PRO A 77 -7.89 6.65 -17.10
C PRO A 77 -8.45 7.31 -15.84
N LEU A 78 -7.60 8.01 -15.10
CA LEU A 78 -8.01 8.70 -13.89
C LEU A 78 -9.07 9.76 -14.21
N HIS A 79 -10.04 9.89 -13.31
CA HIS A 79 -11.20 10.80 -13.37
C HIS A 79 -12.19 10.55 -14.52
N GLU A 80 -11.87 9.72 -15.51
CA GLU A 80 -12.76 9.44 -16.62
C GLU A 80 -13.90 8.48 -16.20
N PRO A 81 -15.17 8.81 -16.52
CA PRO A 81 -16.30 7.93 -16.26
C PRO A 81 -16.29 6.74 -17.22
N ILE A 82 -16.36 5.53 -16.65
CA ILE A 82 -16.46 4.27 -17.40
C ILE A 82 -17.79 3.63 -17.06
N ARG A 83 -18.59 3.33 -18.10
CA ARG A 83 -19.84 2.60 -17.95
C ARG A 83 -19.54 1.11 -17.78
N VAL A 84 -19.95 0.51 -16.67
CA VAL A 84 -19.80 -0.93 -16.40
C VAL A 84 -21.15 -1.48 -15.99
N GLY A 85 -21.80 -2.24 -16.88
CA GLY A 85 -23.19 -2.68 -16.69
C GLY A 85 -24.11 -1.50 -16.42
N ASP A 86 -24.81 -1.55 -15.29
CA ASP A 86 -25.75 -0.54 -14.84
C ASP A 86 -25.18 0.55 -13.91
N VAL A 87 -23.87 0.56 -13.66
CA VAL A 87 -23.18 1.62 -12.89
C VAL A 87 -22.21 2.47 -13.71
N THR A 88 -21.85 3.65 -13.20
CA THR A 88 -20.71 4.45 -13.68
C THR A 88 -19.57 4.33 -12.68
N VAL A 89 -18.37 4.02 -13.16
CA VAL A 89 -17.17 3.89 -12.34
C VAL A 89 -16.18 5.00 -12.70
N ARG A 90 -15.48 5.55 -11.71
CA ARG A 90 -14.32 6.44 -11.89
C ARG A 90 -13.20 6.03 -10.96
N PHE A 91 -11.96 6.11 -11.45
CA PHE A 91 -10.76 5.90 -10.66
C PHE A 91 -10.17 7.25 -10.27
N VAL A 92 -9.85 7.46 -9.00
CA VAL A 92 -9.33 8.72 -8.45
C VAL A 92 -8.08 8.45 -7.62
N PRO A 93 -7.01 9.24 -7.68
CA PRO A 93 -5.78 8.98 -6.94
C PRO A 93 -5.96 8.68 -5.44
N ALA A 94 -5.25 7.66 -4.95
CA ALA A 94 -5.30 7.23 -3.55
C ALA A 94 -4.04 7.61 -2.73
N GLY A 95 -2.94 8.08 -3.33
CA GLY A 95 -1.74 8.44 -2.56
C GLY A 95 -0.97 7.28 -1.92
N HIS A 96 -1.33 6.03 -2.21
CA HIS A 96 -0.76 4.87 -1.54
C HIS A 96 0.55 4.38 -2.19
N VAL A 97 0.48 3.94 -3.45
CA VAL A 97 1.61 3.47 -4.27
C VAL A 97 1.44 3.92 -5.72
N LEU A 98 2.46 3.75 -6.57
CA LEU A 98 2.36 4.11 -7.98
C LEU A 98 1.14 3.44 -8.64
N GLY A 99 0.24 4.26 -9.19
CA GLY A 99 -1.01 3.81 -9.82
C GLY A 99 -2.19 3.57 -8.87
N SER A 100 -2.01 3.65 -7.54
CA SER A 100 -3.10 3.38 -6.59
C SER A 100 -4.26 4.36 -6.77
N ALA A 101 -5.48 3.85 -6.80
CA ALA A 101 -6.67 4.64 -6.98
C ALA A 101 -7.84 4.15 -6.13
N GLN A 102 -8.62 5.12 -5.64
CA GLN A 102 -9.96 4.94 -5.12
C GLN A 102 -10.91 4.67 -6.29
N ILE A 103 -11.96 3.89 -6.03
CA ILE A 103 -12.96 3.51 -7.04
C ILE A 103 -14.31 4.08 -6.61
N ALA A 104 -14.76 5.11 -7.33
CA ALA A 104 -16.08 5.71 -7.16
C ALA A 104 -17.09 4.99 -8.05
N ILE A 105 -18.18 4.50 -7.46
CA ILE A 105 -19.25 3.74 -8.12
C ILE A 105 -20.55 4.52 -7.94
N GLU A 106 -21.16 4.92 -9.05
CA GLU A 106 -22.39 5.73 -9.09
C GLU A 106 -23.53 4.97 -9.76
N ALA A 107 -24.67 4.90 -9.07
CA ALA A 107 -25.93 4.43 -9.64
C ALA A 107 -27.14 5.01 -8.90
N GLY A 108 -28.21 5.31 -9.64
CA GLY A 108 -29.46 5.78 -9.05
C GLY A 108 -29.36 7.08 -8.24
N GLY A 109 -28.33 7.90 -8.45
CA GLY A 109 -28.07 9.12 -7.66
C GLY A 109 -27.31 8.90 -6.36
N THR A 110 -26.87 7.66 -6.06
CA THR A 110 -26.04 7.31 -4.91
C THR A 110 -24.61 7.05 -5.40
N ARG A 111 -23.61 7.57 -4.67
CA ARG A 111 -22.18 7.32 -4.90
C ARG A 111 -21.56 6.59 -3.72
N ILE A 112 -20.92 5.46 -4.00
CA ILE A 112 -20.07 4.72 -3.06
C ILE A 112 -18.62 4.87 -3.51
N VAL A 113 -17.71 5.16 -2.59
CA VAL A 113 -16.27 5.21 -2.86
C VAL A 113 -15.56 4.12 -2.08
N VAL A 114 -14.87 3.22 -2.77
CA VAL A 114 -13.93 2.28 -2.17
C VAL A 114 -12.55 2.92 -2.19
N SER A 115 -11.98 3.21 -1.03
CA SER A 115 -10.68 3.90 -0.97
C SER A 115 -9.52 3.04 -1.45
N GLY A 116 -9.62 1.73 -1.26
CA GLY A 116 -8.43 0.87 -1.17
C GLY A 116 -7.55 1.32 0.00
N ASP A 117 -6.25 1.03 -0.08
CA ASP A 117 -5.27 1.65 0.80
C ASP A 117 -4.98 3.08 0.32
N TYR A 118 -4.75 4.00 1.27
CA TYR A 118 -4.50 5.39 0.94
C TYR A 118 -3.63 6.11 1.97
N LYS A 119 -2.91 7.14 1.51
CA LYS A 119 -2.06 7.98 2.34
C LYS A 119 -2.22 9.44 1.93
N ARG A 120 -2.28 10.34 2.92
CA ARG A 120 -2.33 11.80 2.68
C ARG A 120 -0.95 12.46 2.66
N GLN A 121 0.03 11.91 3.37
CA GLN A 121 1.39 12.46 3.35
C GLN A 121 1.96 12.46 1.93
N ALA A 122 2.71 13.51 1.59
CA ALA A 122 3.38 13.62 0.30
C ALA A 122 4.31 12.41 0.04
N ASP A 123 4.27 11.96 -1.21
CA ASP A 123 5.05 10.84 -1.71
C ASP A 123 5.57 11.17 -3.11
N PRO A 124 6.89 11.26 -3.32
CA PRO A 124 7.46 11.56 -4.64
C PRO A 124 7.30 10.41 -5.64
N THR A 125 6.72 9.27 -5.25
CA THR A 125 6.61 8.06 -6.08
C THR A 125 5.19 7.74 -6.55
N CYS A 126 4.19 8.51 -6.14
CA CYS A 126 2.81 8.36 -6.57
C CYS A 126 2.05 9.69 -6.57
N LEU A 127 0.86 9.70 -7.18
CA LEU A 127 -0.04 10.85 -7.16
C LEU A 127 -0.64 11.03 -5.76
N PRO A 128 -0.87 12.26 -5.27
CA PRO A 128 -1.44 12.51 -3.96
C PRO A 128 -2.86 11.96 -3.82
N PHE A 129 -3.30 11.69 -2.59
CA PHE A 129 -4.69 11.36 -2.31
C PHE A 129 -5.62 12.53 -2.64
N GLU A 130 -6.73 12.22 -3.33
CA GLU A 130 -7.76 13.20 -3.67
C GLU A 130 -9.10 12.85 -3.00
N PRO A 131 -9.61 13.65 -2.06
CA PRO A 131 -10.89 13.39 -1.43
C PRO A 131 -12.05 13.37 -2.45
N VAL A 132 -12.88 12.32 -2.40
CA VAL A 132 -14.04 12.18 -3.28
C VAL A 132 -15.33 12.34 -2.47
N PRO A 133 -16.15 13.38 -2.73
CA PRO A 133 -17.45 13.51 -2.11
C PRO A 133 -18.33 12.31 -2.43
N CYS A 134 -18.96 11.68 -1.44
CA CYS A 134 -19.77 10.47 -1.64
C CYS A 134 -20.85 10.31 -0.57
N ASP A 135 -21.80 9.38 -0.79
CA ASP A 135 -22.83 9.05 0.20
C ASP A 135 -22.33 7.99 1.19
N VAL A 136 -21.53 7.04 0.67
CA VAL A 136 -20.90 5.97 1.44
C VAL A 136 -19.41 5.92 1.13
N PHE A 137 -18.58 6.00 2.17
CA PHE A 137 -17.13 5.86 2.05
C PHE A 137 -16.68 4.54 2.69
N ILE A 138 -15.97 3.71 1.93
CA ILE A 138 -15.39 2.46 2.42
C ILE A 138 -13.89 2.71 2.58
N THR A 139 -13.41 2.68 3.83
CA THR A 139 -12.05 3.07 4.22
C THR A 139 -11.27 1.91 4.85
N GLU A 140 -9.97 1.85 4.60
CA GLU A 140 -9.03 1.06 5.41
C GLU A 140 -8.93 1.60 6.85
N ALA A 141 -8.36 0.78 7.75
CA ALA A 141 -8.08 1.11 9.14
C ALA A 141 -6.76 0.46 9.62
N THR A 142 -5.74 0.39 8.76
CA THR A 142 -4.44 -0.22 9.09
C THR A 142 -3.85 0.41 10.36
N PHE A 143 -3.99 1.74 10.45
CA PHE A 143 -3.58 2.54 11.59
C PHE A 143 -4.78 3.21 12.29
N GLY A 144 -5.90 2.49 12.37
CA GLY A 144 -7.17 2.94 12.97
C GLY A 144 -7.18 3.13 14.49
N LEU A 145 -6.02 3.35 15.15
CA LEU A 145 -5.94 3.66 16.58
C LEU A 145 -5.26 5.01 16.84
N PRO A 146 -5.68 5.76 17.89
CA PRO A 146 -5.07 7.04 18.28
C PRO A 146 -3.56 7.03 18.55
N VAL A 147 -2.97 5.86 18.83
CA VAL A 147 -1.52 5.75 19.06
C VAL A 147 -0.70 5.92 17.78
N PHE A 148 -1.31 5.65 16.61
CA PHE A 148 -0.67 5.77 15.31
C PHE A 148 -0.85 7.17 14.77
N ARG A 149 0.15 8.00 15.06
CA ARG A 149 0.36 9.31 14.47
C ARG A 149 1.75 9.34 13.86
N HIS A 150 1.83 9.47 12.55
CA HIS A 150 3.05 9.37 11.80
C HIS A 150 3.73 10.75 11.71
N PRO A 151 5.03 10.86 12.03
CA PRO A 151 5.78 12.08 11.76
C PRO A 151 5.96 12.28 10.25
N ASP A 152 6.54 13.41 9.88
CA ASP A 152 7.02 13.63 8.51
C ASP A 152 8.09 12.59 8.14
N ALA A 153 7.84 11.84 7.06
CA ALA A 153 8.73 10.80 6.57
C ALA A 153 10.13 11.34 6.18
N ARG A 154 10.26 12.61 5.76
CA ARG A 154 11.57 13.24 5.51
C ARG A 154 12.41 13.28 6.78
N GLY A 155 11.79 13.59 7.92
CA GLY A 155 12.45 13.57 9.22
C GLY A 155 12.96 12.17 9.58
N GLU A 156 12.22 11.11 9.25
CA GLU A 156 12.64 9.73 9.50
C GLU A 156 13.82 9.31 8.62
N VAL A 157 13.83 9.64 7.33
CA VAL A 157 15.00 9.33 6.49
C VAL A 157 16.24 10.16 6.87
N ARG A 158 16.08 11.39 7.40
CA ARG A 158 17.21 12.14 7.97
C ARG A 158 17.84 11.41 9.16
N LYS A 159 17.04 10.78 10.03
CA LYS A 159 17.57 9.93 11.13
C LYS A 159 18.41 8.76 10.59
N LEU A 160 17.98 8.15 9.49
CA LEU A 160 18.77 7.12 8.82
C LEU A 160 20.10 7.69 8.33
N LEU A 161 20.10 8.84 7.67
CA LEU A 161 21.33 9.50 7.21
C LEU A 161 22.27 9.92 8.35
N ASP A 162 21.72 10.41 9.46
CA ASP A 162 22.48 10.70 10.69
C ASP A 162 23.15 9.44 11.22
N SER A 163 22.42 8.31 11.25
CA SER A 163 22.96 7.02 11.68
C SER A 163 24.06 6.51 10.76
N VAL A 164 23.90 6.65 9.43
CA VAL A 164 24.94 6.30 8.44
C VAL A 164 26.22 7.11 8.67
N ARG A 165 26.09 8.41 8.97
CA ARG A 165 27.25 9.26 9.30
C ARG A 165 27.92 8.88 10.62
N LEU A 166 27.14 8.44 11.60
CA LEU A 166 27.64 8.08 12.92
C LEU A 166 28.33 6.71 12.94
N PHE A 167 27.87 5.76 12.13
CA PHE A 167 28.38 4.40 12.06
C PHE A 167 28.85 4.03 10.63
N PRO A 168 29.84 4.75 10.06
CA PRO A 168 30.30 4.53 8.69
C PRO A 168 30.95 3.15 8.46
N GLU A 169 31.34 2.46 9.53
CA GLU A 169 31.90 1.11 9.50
C GLU A 169 30.83 0.02 9.38
N ARG A 170 29.55 0.34 9.60
CA ARG A 170 28.43 -0.60 9.57
C ARG A 170 27.57 -0.39 8.33
N ALA A 171 27.00 -1.46 7.80
CA ALA A 171 25.94 -1.36 6.79
C ALA A 171 24.60 -1.06 7.47
N HIS A 172 23.71 -0.32 6.82
CA HIS A 172 22.35 -0.09 7.30
C HIS A 172 21.38 -0.94 6.48
N LEU A 173 20.88 -2.01 7.09
CA LEU A 173 19.86 -2.86 6.48
C LEU A 173 18.49 -2.27 6.80
N VAL A 174 17.79 -1.78 5.77
CA VAL A 174 16.49 -1.12 5.89
C VAL A 174 15.41 -2.06 5.40
N GLY A 175 14.68 -2.64 6.35
CA GLY A 175 13.45 -3.38 6.07
C GLY A 175 12.41 -2.44 5.43
N ALA A 176 11.89 -2.81 4.26
CA ALA A 176 10.80 -2.11 3.60
C ALA A 176 10.02 -3.08 2.69
N TYR A 177 8.73 -2.85 2.50
CA TYR A 177 7.94 -3.62 1.53
C TYR A 177 8.44 -3.40 0.10
N SER A 178 8.38 -4.47 -0.69
CA SER A 178 8.96 -4.50 -2.04
C SER A 178 8.25 -3.55 -3.03
N LEU A 179 6.95 -3.31 -2.82
CA LEU A 179 6.13 -2.36 -3.55
C LEU A 179 5.82 -1.14 -2.66
N GLY A 180 5.92 0.06 -3.23
CA GLY A 180 5.62 1.32 -2.55
C GLY A 180 6.72 1.76 -1.60
N LYS A 181 6.85 1.08 -0.46
CA LYS A 181 7.65 1.56 0.67
C LYS A 181 9.13 1.68 0.35
N ALA A 182 9.69 0.67 -0.30
CA ALA A 182 11.09 0.70 -0.71
C ALA A 182 11.36 1.88 -1.64
N GLN A 183 10.49 2.09 -2.63
CA GLN A 183 10.62 3.18 -3.60
C GLN A 183 10.45 4.55 -2.95
N ARG A 184 9.50 4.69 -2.03
CA ARG A 184 9.33 5.93 -1.26
C ARG A 184 10.54 6.25 -0.40
N VAL A 185 11.09 5.27 0.33
CA VAL A 185 12.31 5.46 1.13
C VAL A 185 13.48 5.88 0.23
N MET A 186 13.67 5.22 -0.92
CA MET A 186 14.70 5.58 -1.89
C MET A 186 14.55 7.01 -2.41
N ALA A 187 13.35 7.39 -2.82
CA ALA A 187 13.09 8.73 -3.34
C ALA A 187 13.28 9.81 -2.27
N LEU A 188 12.80 9.59 -1.05
CA LEU A 188 13.03 10.49 0.08
C LEU A 188 14.53 10.63 0.41
N LEU A 189 15.31 9.54 0.35
CA LEU A 189 16.76 9.61 0.51
C LEU A 189 17.41 10.50 -0.56
N ARG A 190 16.96 10.42 -1.83
CA ARG A 190 17.44 11.32 -2.90
C ARG A 190 17.07 12.77 -2.65
N GLU A 191 15.84 13.05 -2.24
CA GLU A 191 15.41 14.42 -1.91
C GLU A 191 16.18 15.02 -0.73
N GLU A 192 16.64 14.18 0.21
CA GLU A 192 17.47 14.58 1.34
C GLU A 192 18.99 14.55 1.03
N GLY A 193 19.36 14.46 -0.26
CA GLY A 193 20.73 14.64 -0.74
C GLY A 193 21.64 13.42 -0.60
N PHE A 194 21.08 12.21 -0.44
CA PHE A 194 21.87 10.98 -0.49
C PHE A 194 22.08 10.55 -1.93
N ASP A 195 23.27 10.78 -2.50
CA ASP A 195 23.60 10.44 -3.89
C ASP A 195 24.31 9.08 -4.07
N ALA A 196 24.78 8.48 -2.98
CA ALA A 196 25.47 7.19 -3.03
C ALA A 196 24.53 6.04 -3.46
N PRO A 197 25.06 4.92 -4.01
CA PRO A 197 24.23 3.79 -4.41
C PRO A 197 23.39 3.23 -3.25
N ILE A 198 22.11 2.97 -3.50
CA ILE A 198 21.21 2.33 -2.54
C ILE A 198 21.07 0.86 -2.96
N HIS A 199 21.64 -0.05 -2.19
CA HIS A 199 21.72 -1.44 -2.63
C HIS A 199 20.42 -2.20 -2.35
N LEU A 200 20.08 -3.16 -3.20
CA LEU A 200 18.83 -3.89 -3.11
C LEU A 200 19.04 -5.38 -2.84
N HIS A 201 18.19 -5.93 -1.97
CA HIS A 201 17.88 -7.35 -2.00
C HIS A 201 17.24 -7.72 -3.36
N GLY A 202 17.54 -8.92 -3.87
CA GLY A 202 17.10 -9.34 -5.21
C GLY A 202 15.57 -9.32 -5.41
N ALA A 203 14.81 -9.60 -4.35
CA ALA A 203 13.35 -9.54 -4.37
C ALA A 203 12.76 -8.15 -4.68
N MET A 204 13.54 -7.08 -4.56
CA MET A 204 13.10 -5.69 -4.80
C MET A 204 13.46 -5.18 -6.20
N GLU A 205 14.29 -5.90 -6.95
CA GLU A 205 14.87 -5.42 -8.20
C GLU A 205 13.80 -5.12 -9.25
N ARG A 206 12.88 -6.07 -9.48
CA ARG A 206 11.92 -5.98 -10.60
C ARG A 206 10.97 -4.79 -10.45
N LEU A 207 10.38 -4.61 -9.27
CA LEU A 207 9.47 -3.48 -9.00
C LEU A 207 10.21 -2.15 -8.95
N THR A 208 11.43 -2.12 -8.42
CA THR A 208 12.25 -0.90 -8.41
C THR A 208 12.65 -0.49 -9.83
N ALA A 209 13.04 -1.44 -10.68
CA ALA A 209 13.32 -1.20 -12.08
C ALA A 209 12.08 -0.63 -12.81
N PHE A 210 10.91 -1.24 -12.58
CA PHE A 210 9.65 -0.72 -13.11
C PHE A 210 9.37 0.73 -12.69
N TYR A 211 9.55 1.09 -11.42
CA TYR A 211 9.37 2.50 -10.99
C TYR A 211 10.33 3.46 -11.72
N LYS A 212 11.58 3.03 -11.96
CA LYS A 212 12.56 3.83 -12.73
C LYS A 212 12.14 3.98 -14.21
N GLU A 213 11.59 2.92 -14.82
CA GLU A 213 11.03 2.96 -16.18
C GLU A 213 9.83 3.90 -16.28
N GLN A 214 9.05 4.02 -15.21
CA GLN A 214 7.96 5.00 -15.06
C GLN A 214 8.45 6.43 -14.77
N GLY A 215 9.78 6.65 -14.78
CA GLY A 215 10.39 7.97 -14.64
C GLY A 215 10.65 8.41 -13.20
N ILE A 216 10.44 7.55 -12.19
CA ILE A 216 10.70 7.90 -10.79
C ILE A 216 12.21 7.90 -10.53
N PRO A 217 12.80 9.02 -10.07
CA PRO A 217 14.26 9.18 -9.96
C PRO A 217 14.82 8.52 -8.69
N LEU A 218 14.88 7.18 -8.68
CA LEU A 218 15.39 6.41 -7.53
C LEU A 218 16.93 6.36 -7.46
N GLY A 219 17.62 6.90 -8.46
CA GLY A 219 19.09 6.91 -8.56
C GLY A 219 19.68 5.53 -8.82
N ASP A 220 20.94 5.33 -8.43
CA ASP A 220 21.61 4.04 -8.61
C ASP A 220 21.16 3.03 -7.53
N THR A 221 20.78 1.83 -7.99
CA THR A 221 20.13 0.80 -7.18
C THR A 221 20.70 -0.60 -7.43
N PRO A 222 22.02 -0.81 -7.22
CA PRO A 222 22.65 -2.08 -7.53
C PRO A 222 22.15 -3.21 -6.63
N ARG A 223 22.00 -4.40 -7.20
CA ARG A 223 21.71 -5.60 -6.41
C ARG A 223 22.89 -5.94 -5.51
N VAL A 224 22.59 -6.35 -4.27
CA VAL A 224 23.60 -6.94 -3.38
C VAL A 224 24.12 -8.26 -3.97
N VAL A 225 25.42 -8.28 -4.28
CA VAL A 225 26.13 -9.49 -4.68
C VAL A 225 26.59 -10.26 -3.43
N ALA A 226 26.38 -11.58 -3.43
CA ALA A 226 26.62 -12.40 -2.24
C ALA A 226 28.05 -12.29 -1.68
N ALA A 227 29.05 -12.15 -2.55
CA ALA A 227 30.47 -12.05 -2.19
C ALA A 227 30.86 -10.66 -1.64
N GLU A 228 30.03 -9.64 -1.83
CA GLU A 228 30.34 -8.25 -1.48
C GLU A 228 29.77 -7.83 -0.13
N ARG A 229 28.85 -8.61 0.45
CA ARG A 229 28.17 -8.31 1.73
C ARG A 229 29.12 -7.97 2.88
N GLY A 230 30.28 -8.63 2.94
CA GLY A 230 31.31 -8.36 3.94
C GLY A 230 32.05 -7.02 3.78
N LYS A 231 31.81 -6.30 2.68
CA LYS A 231 32.50 -5.05 2.31
C LYS A 231 31.55 -3.84 2.22
N MET A 232 30.31 -3.98 2.72
CA MET A 232 29.25 -2.97 2.57
C MET A 232 29.19 -1.95 3.73
N ALA A 233 30.32 -1.70 4.40
CA ALA A 233 30.42 -0.66 5.42
C ALA A 233 29.95 0.70 4.85
N GLY A 234 29.08 1.39 5.59
CA GLY A 234 28.51 2.69 5.21
C GLY A 234 27.44 2.62 4.12
N ALA A 235 27.13 1.43 3.59
CA ALA A 235 26.10 1.28 2.57
C ALA A 235 24.69 1.26 3.17
N VAL A 236 23.75 1.88 2.48
CA VAL A 236 22.32 1.69 2.71
C VAL A 236 21.84 0.54 1.82
N VAL A 237 21.21 -0.46 2.43
CA VAL A 237 20.70 -1.65 1.75
C VAL A 237 19.23 -1.83 2.08
N LEU A 238 18.35 -1.84 1.08
CA LEU A 238 16.93 -2.17 1.28
C LEU A 238 16.70 -3.66 1.09
N CYS A 239 15.88 -4.24 1.97
CA CYS A 239 15.45 -5.63 1.87
C CYS A 239 14.02 -5.83 2.39
N PRO A 240 13.33 -6.90 1.96
CA PRO A 240 12.03 -7.24 2.53
C PRO A 240 12.13 -7.46 4.04
N PRO A 241 11.10 -7.17 4.84
CA PRO A 241 11.16 -7.36 6.29
C PRO A 241 11.46 -8.81 6.69
N SER A 242 11.02 -9.80 5.91
CA SER A 242 11.35 -11.21 6.11
C SER A 242 12.86 -11.50 5.99
N ALA A 243 13.54 -10.77 5.12
CA ALA A 243 14.99 -10.90 4.87
C ALA A 243 15.88 -10.30 5.98
N MET A 244 15.28 -9.65 6.99
CA MET A 244 16.02 -9.04 8.09
C MET A 244 16.43 -10.06 9.18
N GLN A 245 15.74 -11.20 9.27
CA GLN A 245 15.92 -12.16 10.38
C GLN A 245 16.57 -13.49 9.96
N ASP A 246 16.68 -13.72 8.66
CA ASP A 246 17.15 -14.95 8.05
C ASP A 246 18.66 -14.91 7.71
N LEU A 247 19.15 -15.98 7.09
CA LEU A 247 20.58 -16.18 6.80
C LEU A 247 21.16 -15.11 5.87
N TRP A 248 20.31 -14.38 5.15
CA TRP A 248 20.75 -13.34 4.23
C TRP A 248 21.38 -12.16 4.97
N ALA A 249 20.71 -11.65 6.03
CA ALA A 249 21.18 -10.52 6.83
C ALA A 249 22.40 -10.87 7.69
N ARG A 250 22.52 -12.12 8.15
CA ARG A 250 23.66 -12.58 8.99
C ARG A 250 25.03 -12.55 8.30
N LYS A 251 25.06 -12.37 6.97
CA LYS A 251 26.29 -12.28 6.18
C LYS A 251 26.85 -10.86 6.11
N PHE A 252 26.14 -9.88 6.66
CA PHE A 252 26.65 -8.53 6.87
C PHE A 252 27.37 -8.47 8.22
N PRO A 253 28.58 -7.87 8.30
CA PRO A 253 29.28 -7.67 9.56
C PRO A 253 28.56 -6.61 10.41
N GLU A 254 27.97 -7.03 11.53
CA GLU A 254 27.29 -6.17 12.52
C GLU A 254 26.44 -5.03 11.89
N PRO A 255 25.47 -5.34 11.02
CA PRO A 255 24.66 -4.31 10.38
C PRO A 255 23.83 -3.53 11.42
N VAL A 256 23.50 -2.27 11.13
CA VAL A 256 22.45 -1.55 11.84
C VAL A 256 21.10 -2.02 11.30
N ALA A 257 20.33 -2.72 12.13
CA ALA A 257 18.99 -3.17 11.75
C ALA A 257 17.99 -2.00 11.78
N CYS A 258 17.52 -1.58 10.61
CA CYS A 258 16.53 -0.53 10.43
C CYS A 258 15.21 -1.13 9.91
N PHE A 259 14.07 -0.55 10.27
CA PHE A 259 12.78 -0.95 9.67
C PHE A 259 11.90 0.27 9.43
N ALA A 260 11.50 0.48 8.18
CA ALA A 260 10.53 1.49 7.78
C ALA A 260 9.11 0.92 7.90
N SER A 261 8.35 1.39 8.89
CA SER A 261 6.95 1.02 9.08
C SER A 261 6.24 1.94 10.06
N GLY A 262 4.95 2.25 9.83
CA GLY A 262 4.11 2.97 10.80
C GLY A 262 4.03 2.26 12.16
N TRP A 263 4.13 0.93 12.17
CA TRP A 263 4.12 0.12 13.39
C TRP A 263 5.35 0.35 14.28
N MET A 264 6.42 0.94 13.74
CA MET A 264 7.60 1.34 14.51
C MET A 264 7.30 2.47 15.50
N ARG A 265 6.12 3.07 15.43
CA ARG A 265 5.59 3.95 16.49
C ARG A 265 5.50 3.25 17.85
N VAL A 266 5.27 1.92 17.87
CA VAL A 266 5.16 1.14 19.09
C VAL A 266 6.52 0.54 19.47
N ARG A 267 7.18 1.11 20.49
CA ARG A 267 8.51 0.68 20.96
C ARG A 267 8.64 -0.83 21.25
N GLY A 268 7.57 -1.44 21.78
CA GLY A 268 7.54 -2.89 22.04
C GLY A 268 7.74 -3.73 20.78
N ARG A 269 7.15 -3.31 19.64
CA ARG A 269 7.27 -4.01 18.35
C ARG A 269 8.68 -3.90 17.79
N ALA A 270 9.29 -2.71 17.85
CA ALA A 270 10.67 -2.50 17.42
C ALA A 270 11.64 -3.42 18.19
N ARG A 271 11.48 -3.50 19.52
CA ARG A 271 12.29 -4.39 20.37
C ARG A 271 12.08 -5.86 20.04
N GLN A 272 10.83 -6.31 19.83
CA GLN A 272 10.52 -7.70 19.48
C GLN A 272 11.13 -8.10 18.13
N LYS A 273 11.14 -7.19 17.15
CA LYS A 273 11.73 -7.43 15.82
C LYS A 273 13.25 -7.19 15.76
N GLY A 274 13.90 -6.86 16.89
CA GLY A 274 15.35 -6.60 16.94
C GLY A 274 15.78 -5.37 16.13
N VAL A 275 14.89 -4.40 15.94
CA VAL A 275 15.15 -3.19 15.17
C VAL A 275 15.92 -2.20 16.04
N GLU A 276 17.15 -1.89 15.64
CA GLU A 276 18.01 -0.88 16.29
C GLU A 276 17.56 0.55 15.94
N LEU A 277 17.20 0.78 14.67
CA LEU A 277 16.74 2.07 14.18
C LEU A 277 15.30 1.98 13.62
N PRO A 278 14.26 2.17 14.45
CA PRO A 278 12.88 2.27 13.98
C PRO A 278 12.67 3.55 13.17
N LEU A 279 12.14 3.41 11.95
CA LEU A 279 11.78 4.52 11.07
C LEU A 279 10.26 4.54 10.89
N ILE A 280 9.59 5.61 11.36
CA ILE A 280 8.12 5.69 11.34
C ILE A 280 7.64 6.20 9.98
N VAL A 281 7.81 5.37 8.95
CA VAL A 281 7.41 5.65 7.57
C VAL A 281 6.30 4.68 7.18
N SER A 282 5.11 5.21 6.87
CA SER A 282 3.95 4.40 6.49
C SER A 282 3.35 4.86 5.17
N ASP A 283 2.91 3.92 4.35
CA ASP A 283 2.19 4.19 3.10
C ASP A 283 0.68 4.24 3.27
N HIS A 284 0.22 4.19 4.52
CA HIS A 284 -1.19 4.27 4.90
C HIS A 284 -1.43 5.50 5.77
N SER A 285 -2.66 6.00 5.72
CA SER A 285 -3.14 7.10 6.55
C SER A 285 -3.07 6.73 8.03
N ASP A 286 -2.60 7.67 8.83
CA ASP A 286 -2.59 7.54 10.28
C ASP A 286 -3.96 7.90 10.88
N TRP A 287 -4.07 7.87 12.21
CA TRP A 287 -5.32 8.16 12.89
C TRP A 287 -5.92 9.53 12.56
N ASP A 288 -5.09 10.57 12.42
CA ASP A 288 -5.59 11.92 12.16
C ASP A 288 -5.91 12.10 10.66
N ASP A 289 -5.13 11.48 9.77
CA ASP A 289 -5.37 11.45 8.32
C ASP A 289 -6.65 10.69 7.95
N LEU A 290 -6.92 9.55 8.60
CA LEU A 290 -8.17 8.78 8.41
C LEU A 290 -9.39 9.64 8.73
N GLN A 291 -9.35 10.37 9.85
CA GLN A 291 -10.44 11.27 10.25
C GLN A 291 -10.63 12.42 9.27
N ALA A 292 -9.54 13.07 8.85
CA ALA A 292 -9.59 14.16 7.89
C ALA A 292 -10.19 13.70 6.56
N SER A 293 -9.75 12.54 6.04
CA SER A 293 -10.30 11.96 4.81
C SER A 293 -11.79 11.67 4.93
N ILE A 294 -12.24 11.05 6.03
CA ILE A 294 -13.66 10.77 6.25
C ILE A 294 -14.49 12.06 6.24
N LEU A 295 -14.06 13.09 6.96
CA LEU A 295 -14.79 14.36 7.02
C LEU A 295 -14.85 15.07 5.66
N GLU A 296 -13.76 15.06 4.90
CA GLU A 296 -13.69 15.70 3.58
C GLU A 296 -14.54 15.01 2.51
N THR A 297 -14.85 13.71 2.68
CA THR A 297 -15.79 13.01 1.79
C THR A 297 -17.24 13.48 1.94
N GLY A 298 -17.59 14.08 3.08
CA GLY A 298 -18.98 14.43 3.40
C GLY A 298 -19.93 13.22 3.49
N ALA A 299 -19.41 11.99 3.59
CA ALA A 299 -20.21 10.78 3.60
C ALA A 299 -21.16 10.71 4.79
N GLY A 300 -22.41 10.27 4.51
CA GLY A 300 -23.41 10.02 5.54
C GLY A 300 -23.25 8.65 6.23
N GLU A 301 -22.50 7.75 5.60
CA GLU A 301 -22.19 6.42 6.12
C GLU A 301 -20.75 6.00 5.77
N VAL A 302 -20.05 5.36 6.70
CA VAL A 302 -18.67 4.86 6.55
C VAL A 302 -18.60 3.37 6.84
N TRP A 303 -18.01 2.59 5.95
CA TRP A 303 -17.73 1.17 6.18
C TRP A 303 -16.24 1.00 6.38
N VAL A 304 -15.85 0.46 7.54
CA VAL A 304 -14.44 0.36 7.92
C VAL A 304 -13.96 -1.07 7.70
N THR A 305 -12.81 -1.22 7.07
CA THR A 305 -12.22 -2.53 6.76
C THR A 305 -10.69 -2.47 6.92
N HIS A 306 -9.98 -3.58 6.67
CA HIS A 306 -8.51 -3.68 6.71
C HIS A 306 -7.89 -3.08 8.00
N GLY A 307 -8.02 -3.77 9.14
CA GLY A 307 -7.32 -3.42 10.38
C GLY A 307 -8.22 -3.25 11.60
N GLN A 308 -7.85 -2.32 12.49
CA GLN A 308 -8.51 -2.14 13.79
C GLN A 308 -9.70 -1.18 13.69
N GLU A 309 -10.83 -1.74 13.28
CA GLU A 309 -12.06 -1.03 12.90
C GLU A 309 -12.81 -0.37 14.07
N ASP A 310 -12.83 -1.01 15.26
CA ASP A 310 -13.69 -0.60 16.38
C ASP A 310 -13.50 0.86 16.82
N ALA A 311 -12.24 1.31 16.92
CA ALA A 311 -11.94 2.65 17.38
C ALA A 311 -12.37 3.71 16.37
N LEU A 312 -12.16 3.45 15.06
CA LEU A 312 -12.57 4.36 14.00
C LEU A 312 -14.10 4.40 13.85
N VAL A 313 -14.77 3.25 13.93
CA VAL A 313 -16.24 3.15 13.95
C VAL A 313 -16.81 3.92 15.14
N HIS A 314 -16.23 3.77 16.33
CA HIS A 314 -16.63 4.53 17.51
C HIS A 314 -16.46 6.03 17.29
N TRP A 315 -15.30 6.47 16.79
CA TRP A 315 -15.03 7.88 16.52
C TRP A 315 -16.03 8.49 15.53
N CYS A 316 -16.37 7.82 14.42
CA CYS A 316 -17.39 8.28 13.48
C CYS A 316 -18.72 8.58 14.19
N GLY A 317 -19.14 7.71 15.12
CA GLY A 317 -20.34 7.93 15.93
C GLY A 317 -20.27 9.20 16.80
N THR A 318 -19.09 9.53 17.34
CA THR A 318 -18.90 10.75 18.15
C THR A 318 -19.04 12.05 17.35
N VAL A 319 -18.81 11.99 16.03
CA VAL A 319 -18.95 13.13 15.11
C VAL A 319 -20.24 13.08 14.28
N GLY A 320 -21.16 12.17 14.61
CA GLY A 320 -22.47 12.09 13.97
C GLY A 320 -22.52 11.36 12.63
N ILE A 321 -21.48 10.60 12.28
CA ILE A 321 -21.41 9.80 11.03
C ILE A 321 -21.82 8.36 11.35
N ARG A 322 -22.73 7.78 10.56
CA ARG A 322 -23.06 6.35 10.70
C ARG A 322 -21.86 5.52 10.27
N ALA A 323 -21.41 4.58 11.07
CA ALA A 323 -20.31 3.70 10.70
C ALA A 323 -20.56 2.26 11.11
N LYS A 324 -19.97 1.33 10.36
CA LYS A 324 -20.00 -0.10 10.68
C LYS A 324 -18.71 -0.80 10.23
N PRO A 325 -18.32 -1.89 10.92
CA PRO A 325 -17.28 -2.78 10.43
C PRO A 325 -17.72 -3.47 9.13
N LEU A 326 -16.76 -3.74 8.25
CA LEU A 326 -16.91 -4.51 7.03
C LEU A 326 -15.94 -5.70 7.09
N HIS A 327 -16.44 -6.77 7.70
CA HIS A 327 -15.68 -8.02 7.88
C HIS A 327 -15.54 -8.77 6.55
N MET A 328 -14.44 -8.53 5.83
CA MET A 328 -14.11 -9.29 4.63
C MET A 328 -13.46 -10.63 5.00
N LEU A 329 -14.01 -11.73 4.48
CA LEU A 329 -13.50 -13.09 4.72
C LEU A 329 -12.07 -13.21 4.17
N GLY A 330 -11.09 -13.44 5.05
CA GLY A 330 -9.68 -13.65 4.69
C GLY A 330 -8.74 -12.51 5.07
N TYR A 331 -9.25 -11.39 5.58
CA TYR A 331 -8.43 -10.36 6.22
C TYR A 331 -8.35 -10.63 7.73
N GLY A 332 -7.25 -11.23 8.18
CA GLY A 332 -6.94 -11.41 9.60
C GLY A 332 -6.23 -10.19 10.19
N ASP A 333 -6.03 -10.18 11.52
CA ASP A 333 -5.19 -9.23 12.28
C ASP A 333 -3.69 -9.44 11.96
N GLU A 334 -3.38 -9.60 10.67
CA GLU A 334 -2.04 -9.85 10.16
C GLU A 334 -1.31 -8.51 10.07
N GLY A 335 -0.84 -8.06 11.24
CA GLY A 335 0.20 -7.05 11.31
C GLY A 335 1.42 -7.51 10.53
N GLU A 336 1.46 -7.12 9.26
CA GLU A 336 2.62 -7.16 8.36
C GLU A 336 3.12 -8.56 7.95
N ALA A 337 2.28 -9.36 7.27
CA ALA A 337 2.77 -10.51 6.50
C ALA A 337 2.65 -10.24 4.99
N GLU A 338 3.77 -9.95 4.31
CA GLU A 338 3.83 -10.16 2.85
C GLU A 338 4.12 -11.65 2.66
N ALA A 339 3.18 -12.41 2.08
CA ALA A 339 3.45 -13.79 1.68
C ALA A 339 4.63 -13.80 0.70
N SER A 340 5.57 -14.72 0.90
CA SER A 340 6.72 -14.82 0.03
C SER A 340 6.29 -15.23 -1.38
N PRO A 341 6.97 -14.80 -2.46
CA PRO A 341 6.66 -15.27 -3.82
C PRO A 341 6.74 -16.80 -3.98
N GLU A 342 7.44 -17.50 -3.09
CA GLU A 342 7.51 -18.98 -3.09
C GLU A 342 6.19 -19.64 -2.68
N GLU A 343 5.30 -18.95 -1.95
CA GLU A 343 4.01 -19.50 -1.52
C GLU A 343 2.91 -19.36 -2.58
N ALA A 344 3.04 -18.39 -3.51
CA ALA A 344 2.09 -18.22 -4.61
C ALA A 344 2.28 -19.23 -5.76
N ALA A 345 3.40 -19.95 -5.79
CA ALA A 345 3.68 -20.99 -6.78
C ALA A 345 3.19 -22.39 -6.37
N ALA A 346 2.58 -22.53 -5.18
CA ALA A 346 2.19 -23.81 -4.59
C ALA A 346 0.68 -23.99 -4.36
N SER A 347 -0.19 -23.11 -4.92
CA SER A 347 -1.65 -23.25 -4.81
C SER A 347 -2.38 -23.16 -6.14
#